data_AF-A0A9D0XK28-F1
#
_entry.id   AF-A0A9D0XK28-F1
#
_cell.length_a   1.000
_cell.length_b   1.000
_cell.length_c   1.000
_cell.angle_alpha   90.00
_cell.angle_beta   90.00
_cell.angle_gamma   90.00
#
_symmetry.space_group_name_H-M   'P 1'
#
loop_
_entity.id
_entity.type
_entity.pdbx_description
1 polymer ?
#
loop_
_entity_poly.entity_id
_entity_poly.type
_entity_poly.pdbx_seq_one_letter_code
_entity_poly.pdbx_strand_id
1 'polypeptide(L)'
;MQYFTIYFGCGDFDKALNSLNDYLNLPRNIKRQDLQSLGRILNLIIHYEMGNNELLEYLLRSSYRFLRKRNRMFEFEKRLMRFIKNSKDMIYRKQIKKAFIILKEDFESLLQIPSEKAMLQYFDFIAWLESKIENKTFAEIIKHRAEKLRT
;
A
#
# COMPACT_ATOMS: atom_id res chain seq x y z
N MET A 1 7.35 0.90 11.62
CA MET A 1 5.98 0.86 11.09
C MET A 1 4.98 1.71 11.89
N GLN A 2 4.96 1.70 13.23
CA GLN A 2 4.00 2.54 13.98
C GLN A 2 4.03 4.03 13.61
N TYR A 3 5.22 4.67 13.59
CA TYR A 3 5.34 6.08 13.18
C TYR A 3 4.89 6.33 11.74
N PHE A 4 5.22 5.40 10.82
CA PHE A 4 4.73 5.46 9.44
C PHE A 4 3.20 5.53 9.40
N THR A 5 2.50 4.62 10.09
CA THR A 5 1.03 4.58 10.08
C THR A 5 0.42 5.84 10.71
N ILE A 6 1.04 6.39 11.76
CA ILE A 6 0.57 7.63 12.40
C ILE A 6 0.67 8.80 11.42
N TYR A 7 1.85 9.04 10.83
CA TYR A 7 2.03 10.14 9.87
C TYR A 7 1.17 9.96 8.63
N PHE A 8 1.07 8.73 8.11
CA PHE A 8 0.18 8.40 6.99
C PHE A 8 -1.28 8.72 7.31
N GLY A 9 -1.76 8.36 8.51
CA GLY A 9 -3.12 8.65 8.94
C GLY A 9 -3.41 10.14 9.12
N CYS A 10 -2.41 10.93 9.49
CA CYS A 10 -2.51 12.39 9.52
C CYS A 10 -2.43 13.04 8.12
N GLY A 11 -2.16 12.28 7.06
CA GLY A 11 -1.92 12.81 5.72
C GLY A 11 -0.54 13.48 5.55
N ASP A 12 0.36 13.35 6.53
CA ASP A 12 1.73 13.87 6.47
C ASP A 12 2.63 12.85 5.76
N PHE A 13 2.51 12.82 4.44
CA PHE A 13 3.18 11.83 3.60
C PHE A 13 4.70 11.98 3.57
N ASP A 14 5.22 13.20 3.75
CA ASP A 14 6.66 13.45 3.86
C ASP A 14 7.24 12.80 5.12
N LYS A 15 6.61 13.00 6.29
CA LYS A 15 7.06 12.33 7.52
C LYS A 15 6.83 10.83 7.49
N ALA A 16 5.76 10.36 6.84
CA ALA A 16 5.53 8.95 6.61
C ALA A 16 6.67 8.34 5.78
N LEU A 17 7.07 9.01 4.69
CA LEU A 17 8.20 8.58 3.84
C LEU A 17 9.52 8.55 4.60
N ASN A 18 9.82 9.59 5.40
CA ASN A 18 11.03 9.62 6.23
C ASN A 18 11.05 8.45 7.23
N SER A 19 9.94 8.22 7.92
CA SER A 19 9.81 7.10 8.87
C SER A 19 9.94 5.73 8.19
N LEU A 20 9.47 5.61 6.94
CA LEU A 20 9.62 4.39 6.14
C LEU A 20 11.09 4.17 5.75
N ASN A 21 11.79 5.23 5.34
CA ASN A 21 13.20 5.16 4.98
C ASN A 21 14.07 4.78 6.17
N ASP A 22 13.81 5.35 7.35
CA ASP A 22 14.50 4.99 8.60
C ASP A 22 14.32 3.50 8.90
N TYR A 23 13.08 3.00 8.78
CA TYR A 23 12.78 1.58 8.97
C TYR A 23 13.55 0.68 7.99
N LEU A 24 13.68 1.11 6.73
CA LEU A 24 14.37 0.36 5.68
C LEU A 24 15.90 0.40 5.81
N ASN A 25 16.45 1.41 6.47
CA ASN A 25 17.89 1.60 6.68
C ASN A 25 18.46 0.80 7.86
N LEU A 26 17.62 0.21 8.71
CA LEU A 26 18.06 -0.62 9.83
C LEU A 26 18.88 -1.86 9.36
N PRO A 27 19.79 -2.43 10.19
CA PRO A 27 20.73 -3.49 9.80
C PRO A 27 20.09 -4.72 9.11
N ARG A 28 20.70 -5.22 8.02
CA ARG A 28 20.08 -6.22 7.13
C ARG A 28 20.35 -7.66 7.60
N ASN A 29 19.30 -8.45 7.82
CA ASN A 29 19.37 -9.91 7.97
C ASN A 29 18.39 -10.60 7.00
N ILE A 30 18.50 -11.92 6.81
CA ILE A 30 17.71 -12.68 5.81
C ILE A 30 16.18 -12.54 6.05
N LYS A 31 15.74 -12.37 7.31
CA LYS A 31 14.33 -12.16 7.67
C LYS A 31 13.79 -10.78 7.25
N ARG A 32 14.63 -9.83 6.83
CA ARG A 32 14.23 -8.48 6.41
C ARG A 32 13.97 -8.33 4.91
N GLN A 33 14.03 -9.42 4.14
CA GLN A 33 13.77 -9.34 2.70
C GLN A 33 12.30 -8.99 2.40
N ASP A 34 11.36 -9.66 3.09
CA ASP A 34 9.93 -9.39 2.95
C ASP A 34 9.59 -7.96 3.41
N LEU A 35 10.31 -7.46 4.42
CA LEU A 35 10.20 -6.08 4.88
C LEU A 35 10.70 -5.06 3.85
N GLN A 36 11.73 -5.39 3.06
CA GLN A 36 12.15 -4.53 1.94
C GLN A 36 11.13 -4.54 0.80
N SER A 37 10.53 -5.69 0.51
CA SER A 37 9.44 -5.80 -0.47
C SER A 37 8.25 -4.96 -0.03
N LEU A 38 7.78 -5.14 1.21
CA LEU A 38 6.73 -4.32 1.81
C LEU A 38 7.05 -2.83 1.79
N GLY A 39 8.27 -2.45 2.16
CA GLY A 39 8.66 -1.04 2.15
C GLY A 39 8.60 -0.41 0.77
N ARG A 40 8.94 -1.16 -0.28
CA ARG A 40 8.77 -0.70 -1.67
C ARG A 40 7.31 -0.51 -2.03
N ILE A 41 6.44 -1.41 -1.59
CA ILE A 41 4.99 -1.29 -1.78
C ILE A 41 4.43 -0.06 -1.07
N LEU A 42 4.79 0.14 0.20
CA LEU A 42 4.37 1.33 0.95
C LEU A 42 4.91 2.62 0.33
N ASN A 43 6.13 2.59 -0.20
CA ASN A 43 6.69 3.73 -0.92
C ASN A 43 5.89 4.07 -2.19
N LEU A 44 5.46 3.05 -2.94
CA LEU A 44 4.56 3.26 -4.09
C LEU A 44 3.23 3.88 -3.66
N ILE A 45 2.65 3.45 -2.53
CA ILE A 45 1.41 4.03 -2.00
C ILE A 45 1.63 5.50 -1.61
N ILE A 46 2.69 5.83 -0.87
CA ILE A 46 2.99 7.23 -0.52
C ILE A 46 3.10 8.11 -1.76
N HIS A 47 3.89 7.69 -2.75
CA HIS A 47 4.06 8.52 -3.96
C HIS A 47 2.79 8.60 -4.80
N TYR A 48 1.93 7.58 -4.75
CA TYR A 48 0.58 7.64 -5.32
C TYR A 48 -0.27 8.69 -4.61
N GLU A 49 -0.26 8.72 -3.27
CA GLU A 49 -0.98 9.72 -2.47
C GLU A 49 -0.51 11.15 -2.73
N MET A 50 0.80 11.34 -2.90
CA MET A 50 1.40 12.64 -3.17
C MET A 50 1.17 13.14 -4.60
N GLY A 51 0.62 12.31 -5.50
CA GLY A 51 0.47 12.66 -6.92
C GLY A 51 1.81 12.76 -7.69
N ASN A 52 2.86 12.13 -7.18
CA ASN A 52 4.22 12.18 -7.73
C ASN A 52 4.39 11.27 -8.95
N ASN A 53 3.64 11.53 -10.03
CA ASN A 53 3.45 10.60 -11.16
C ASN A 53 4.76 10.16 -11.86
N GLU A 54 5.68 11.08 -12.14
CA GLU A 54 6.96 10.75 -12.80
C GLU A 54 7.83 9.82 -11.94
N LEU A 55 7.98 10.19 -10.65
CA LEU A 55 8.74 9.40 -9.70
C LEU A 55 8.06 8.05 -9.44
N LEU A 56 6.72 8.03 -9.37
CA LEU A 56 5.94 6.81 -9.20
C LEU A 56 6.17 5.81 -10.33
N GLU A 57 6.26 6.27 -11.59
CA GLU A 57 6.58 5.40 -12.72
C GLU A 57 7.98 4.80 -12.60
N TYR A 58 8.97 5.60 -12.21
CA TYR A 58 10.32 5.11 -11.95
C TYR A 58 10.33 4.07 -10.82
N LEU A 59 9.68 4.37 -9.69
CA LEU A 59 9.59 3.50 -8.54
C LEU A 59 8.89 2.18 -8.88
N LEU A 60 7.83 2.22 -9.69
CA LEU A 60 7.11 1.03 -10.14
C LEU A 60 8.04 0.08 -10.91
N ARG A 61 8.80 0.60 -11.87
CA ARG A 61 9.76 -0.20 -12.67
C ARG A 61 10.88 -0.77 -11.81
N SER A 62 11.44 0.03 -10.90
CA SER A 62 12.54 -0.41 -10.04
C SER A 62 12.08 -1.46 -9.01
N SER A 63 10.91 -1.27 -8.40
CA SER A 63 10.32 -2.22 -7.45
C SER A 63 9.94 -3.53 -8.13
N TYR A 64 9.41 -3.49 -9.35
CA TYR A 64 9.06 -4.70 -10.09
C TYR A 64 10.30 -5.57 -10.35
N ARG A 65 11.40 -4.93 -10.80
CA ARG A 65 12.68 -5.62 -11.04
C ARG A 65 13.24 -6.24 -9.76
N PHE A 66 13.15 -5.53 -8.65
CA PHE A 66 13.60 -6.01 -7.34
C PHE A 66 12.80 -7.23 -6.88
N LEU A 67 11.47 -7.17 -6.93
CA LEU A 67 10.58 -8.27 -6.51
C LEU A 67 10.75 -9.51 -7.40
N ARG A 68 10.87 -9.32 -8.72
CA ARG A 68 11.08 -10.42 -9.67
C ARG A 68 12.41 -11.15 -9.44
N LYS A 69 13.50 -10.41 -9.17
CA LYS A 69 14.84 -11.00 -8.96
C LYS A 69 14.88 -11.96 -7.76
N ARG A 70 13.97 -11.82 -6.80
CA ARG A 70 13.92 -12.64 -5.58
C ARG A 70 13.03 -13.89 -5.71
N ASN A 71 12.41 -14.11 -6.87
CA ASN A 71 11.51 -15.24 -7.16
C ASN A 71 10.38 -15.46 -6.12
N ARG A 72 10.01 -14.40 -5.39
CA ARG A 72 9.02 -14.38 -4.30
C ARG A 72 8.27 -13.06 -4.30
N MET A 73 7.45 -12.87 -5.32
CA MET A 73 6.53 -11.73 -5.38
C MET A 73 5.15 -12.20 -4.95
N PHE A 74 4.63 -11.62 -3.89
CA PHE A 74 3.29 -11.91 -3.38
C PHE A 74 2.24 -11.44 -4.38
N GLU A 75 1.06 -12.05 -4.33
CA GLU A 75 -0.03 -11.69 -5.24
C GLU A 75 -0.59 -10.29 -4.95
N PHE A 76 -0.67 -9.89 -3.68
CA PHE A 76 -1.12 -8.53 -3.34
C PHE A 76 -0.21 -7.45 -3.95
N GLU A 77 1.11 -7.70 -3.98
CA GLU A 77 2.10 -6.81 -4.59
C GLU A 77 1.85 -6.66 -6.09
N LYS A 78 1.61 -7.77 -6.79
CA LYS A 78 1.32 -7.78 -8.24
C LYS A 78 0.07 -6.98 -8.55
N ARG A 79 -0.99 -7.19 -7.77
CA ARG A 79 -2.28 -6.53 -7.94
C ARG A 79 -2.19 -5.04 -7.69
N LEU A 80 -1.52 -4.62 -6.61
CA LEU A 80 -1.29 -3.20 -6.32
C LEU A 80 -0.46 -2.52 -7.42
N MET A 81 0.64 -3.14 -7.83
CA MET A 81 1.50 -2.55 -8.87
C MET A 81 0.78 -2.44 -10.21
N ARG A 82 -0.04 -3.44 -10.56
CA ARG A 82 -0.89 -3.39 -11.76
C ARG A 82 -1.94 -2.28 -11.65
N PHE A 83 -2.59 -2.14 -10.50
CA PHE A 83 -3.53 -1.05 -10.24
C PHE A 83 -2.86 0.31 -10.44
N ILE A 84 -1.72 0.57 -9.78
CA ILE A 84 -0.99 1.83 -9.91
C ILE A 84 -0.64 2.09 -11.37
N LYS A 85 -0.09 1.08 -12.07
CA LYS A 85 0.25 1.19 -13.48
C LYS A 85 -0.92 1.63 -14.35
N ASN A 86 -2.10 1.07 -14.12
CA ASN A 86 -3.28 1.30 -14.95
C ASN A 86 -4.04 2.57 -14.53
N SER A 87 -3.93 2.97 -13.25
CA SER A 87 -4.65 4.13 -12.71
C SER A 87 -4.30 5.45 -13.39
N LYS A 88 -3.07 5.56 -13.93
CA LYS A 88 -2.60 6.74 -14.67
C LYS A 88 -3.37 7.00 -15.96
N ASP A 89 -3.91 5.95 -16.57
CA ASP A 89 -4.63 6.02 -17.85
C ASP A 89 -6.14 6.23 -17.63
N MET A 90 -6.60 6.22 -16.36
CA MET A 90 -8.01 6.37 -16.00
C MET A 90 -8.36 7.85 -15.84
N ILE A 91 -9.01 8.42 -16.85
CA ILE A 91 -9.37 9.86 -16.87
C ILE A 91 -10.60 10.14 -15.99
N TYR A 92 -11.52 9.17 -15.87
CA TYR A 92 -12.81 9.39 -15.21
C TYR A 92 -12.83 8.86 -13.76
N ARG A 93 -13.30 9.71 -12.82
CA ARG A 93 -13.44 9.36 -11.39
C ARG A 93 -14.21 8.05 -11.16
N LYS A 94 -15.24 7.76 -11.95
CA LYS A 94 -16.02 6.50 -11.85
C LYS A 94 -15.18 5.26 -12.18
N GLN A 95 -14.28 5.37 -13.16
CA GLN A 95 -13.39 4.27 -13.54
C GLN A 95 -12.36 4.00 -12.42
N ILE A 96 -11.75 5.05 -11.90
CA ILE A 96 -10.80 4.97 -10.77
C ILE A 96 -11.48 4.34 -9.55
N LYS A 97 -12.67 4.83 -9.18
CA LYS A 97 -13.43 4.27 -8.04
C LYS A 97 -13.74 2.78 -8.24
N LYS A 98 -14.13 2.36 -9.44
CA LYS A 98 -14.35 0.95 -9.77
C LYS A 98 -13.06 0.12 -9.63
N ALA A 99 -11.92 0.66 -10.07
CA ALA A 99 -10.63 -0.01 -9.94
C ALA A 99 -10.21 -0.19 -8.46
N PHE A 100 -10.49 0.78 -7.60
CA PHE A 100 -10.28 0.63 -6.15
C PHE A 100 -11.17 -0.45 -5.53
N ILE A 101 -12.44 -0.54 -5.94
CA ILE A 101 -13.36 -1.60 -5.47
C ILE A 101 -12.81 -2.98 -5.85
N ILE A 102 -12.41 -3.17 -7.10
CA ILE A 102 -11.84 -4.44 -7.57
C ILE A 102 -10.56 -4.78 -6.79
N LEU A 103 -9.67 -3.81 -6.57
CA LEU A 103 -8.44 -4.03 -5.81
C LEU A 103 -8.73 -4.40 -4.35
N LYS A 104 -9.78 -3.82 -3.75
CA LYS A 104 -10.22 -4.17 -2.40
C LYS A 104 -10.70 -5.61 -2.33
N GLU A 105 -11.60 -6.02 -3.21
CA GLU A 105 -12.11 -7.40 -3.28
C GLU A 105 -10.97 -8.41 -3.48
N ASP A 106 -10.03 -8.06 -4.35
CA ASP A 106 -8.81 -8.81 -4.57
C ASP A 106 -8.00 -8.99 -3.27
N PHE A 107 -7.77 -7.91 -2.52
CA PHE A 107 -7.01 -7.96 -1.27
C PHE A 107 -7.74 -8.78 -0.20
N GLU A 108 -9.06 -8.62 -0.09
CA GLU A 108 -9.89 -9.38 0.84
C GLU A 108 -9.84 -10.89 0.54
N SER A 109 -9.85 -11.28 -0.75
CA SER A 109 -9.69 -12.68 -1.15
C SER A 109 -8.32 -13.26 -0.76
N LEU A 110 -7.26 -12.44 -0.81
CA LEU A 110 -5.91 -12.85 -0.46
C LEU A 110 -5.70 -13.02 1.05
N LEU A 111 -6.55 -12.43 1.90
CA LEU A 111 -6.49 -12.62 3.36
C LEU A 111 -6.72 -14.07 3.79
N GLN A 112 -7.26 -14.93 2.91
CA GLN A 112 -7.41 -16.36 3.16
C GLN A 112 -6.10 -17.14 3.01
N ILE A 113 -5.08 -16.56 2.36
CA ILE A 113 -3.77 -17.17 2.15
C ILE A 113 -2.84 -16.75 3.30
N PRO A 114 -2.33 -17.67 4.15
CA PRO A 114 -1.60 -17.29 5.38
C PRO A 114 -0.39 -16.39 5.15
N SER A 115 0.38 -16.63 4.08
CA SER A 115 1.55 -15.84 3.74
C SER A 115 1.19 -14.43 3.25
N GLU A 116 0.10 -14.28 2.49
CA GLU A 116 -0.41 -12.97 2.05
C GLU A 116 -1.02 -12.21 3.23
N LYS A 117 -1.81 -12.89 4.06
CA LYS A 117 -2.41 -12.33 5.27
C LYS A 117 -1.35 -11.73 6.20
N ALA A 118 -0.25 -12.45 6.43
CA ALA A 118 0.85 -11.95 7.26
C ALA A 118 1.42 -10.63 6.74
N MET A 119 1.55 -10.48 5.41
CA MET A 119 2.05 -9.25 4.79
C MET A 119 1.01 -8.12 4.80
N LEU A 120 -0.25 -8.45 4.49
CA LEU A 120 -1.38 -7.50 4.48
C LEU A 120 -1.73 -6.96 5.88
N GLN A 121 -1.26 -7.59 6.96
CA GLN A 121 -1.47 -7.11 8.33
C GLN A 121 -0.46 -6.03 8.78
N TYR A 122 0.62 -5.79 8.03
CA TYR A 122 1.61 -4.76 8.42
C TYR A 122 1.11 -3.32 8.26
N PHE A 123 0.10 -3.13 7.42
CA PHE A 123 -0.54 -1.85 7.15
C PHE A 123 -2.01 -2.12 6.82
N ASP A 124 -2.94 -1.27 7.24
CA ASP A 124 -4.36 -1.48 6.93
C ASP A 124 -4.67 -1.07 5.48
N PHE A 125 -4.24 -1.91 4.53
CA PHE A 125 -4.46 -1.68 3.10
C PHE A 125 -5.95 -1.58 2.77
N ILE A 126 -6.80 -2.31 3.48
CA ILE A 126 -8.25 -2.26 3.27
C ILE A 126 -8.80 -0.90 3.68
N ALA A 127 -8.40 -0.36 4.83
CA ALA A 127 -8.79 0.98 5.24
C ALA A 127 -8.30 2.05 4.26
N TRP A 128 -7.08 1.90 3.71
CA TRP A 128 -6.59 2.78 2.65
C TRP A 128 -7.47 2.72 1.40
N LEU A 129 -7.81 1.53 0.90
CA LEU A 129 -8.68 1.38 -0.28
C LEU A 129 -10.09 1.95 -0.02
N GLU A 130 -10.67 1.65 1.14
CA GLU A 130 -11.97 2.19 1.56
C GLU A 130 -11.96 3.72 1.62
N SER A 131 -10.87 4.34 2.10
CA SER A 131 -10.75 5.80 2.13
C SER A 131 -10.89 6.41 0.73
N LYS A 132 -10.37 5.73 -0.29
CA LYS A 132 -10.49 6.16 -1.69
C LYS A 132 -11.86 5.89 -2.30
N ILE A 133 -12.50 4.79 -1.91
CA ILE A 133 -13.84 4.44 -2.39
C ILE A 133 -14.90 5.38 -1.81
N GLU A 134 -14.80 5.68 -0.51
CA GLU A 134 -15.74 6.51 0.24
C GLU A 134 -15.42 8.01 0.17
N ASN A 135 -14.26 8.38 -0.37
CA ASN A 135 -13.76 9.76 -0.39
C ASN A 135 -13.70 10.36 1.03
N LYS A 136 -13.11 9.59 1.95
CA LYS A 136 -12.84 9.97 3.34
C LYS A 136 -11.34 9.86 3.62
N THR A 137 -10.87 10.45 4.71
CA THR A 137 -9.49 10.27 5.15
C THR A 137 -9.25 8.85 5.66
N PHE A 138 -8.00 8.40 5.61
CA PHE A 138 -7.60 7.10 6.18
C PHE A 138 -7.96 7.02 7.67
N ALA A 139 -7.70 8.08 8.44
CA ALA A 139 -8.00 8.13 9.87
C ALA A 139 -9.50 7.98 10.18
N GLU A 140 -10.38 8.60 9.39
CA GLU A 140 -11.84 8.43 9.54
C GLU A 140 -12.27 6.99 9.33
N ILE A 141 -11.73 6.32 8.31
CA ILE A 141 -12.03 4.91 8.04
C ILE A 141 -11.53 4.01 9.18
N ILE A 142 -10.30 4.22 9.67
CA ILE A 142 -9.75 3.47 10.80
C ILE A 142 -10.63 3.63 12.04
N LYS A 143 -11.05 4.87 12.36
CA LYS A 143 -11.93 5.15 13.49
C LYS A 143 -13.26 4.40 13.36
N HIS A 144 -13.90 4.49 12.20
CA HIS A 144 -15.18 3.82 11.93
C HIS A 144 -15.08 2.28 11.99
N ARG A 145 -13.98 1.69 11.48
CA ARG A 145 -13.72 0.24 11.59
C ARG A 145 -13.52 -0.19 13.04
N ALA A 146 -12.79 0.59 13.83
CA ALA A 146 -12.56 0.32 15.25
C ALA A 146 -13.85 0.40 16.08
N GLU A 147 -14.76 1.31 15.75
CA GLU A 147 -16.08 1.43 16.38
C GLU A 147 -16.96 0.21 16.07
N LYS A 148 -17.00 -0.26 14.82
CA LYS A 148 -17.74 -1.46 14.42
C LYS A 148 -17.26 -2.76 15.05
N LEU A 149 -15.98 -2.85 15.42
CA LEU A 149 -15.42 -4.03 16.09
C LEU A 149 -15.77 -4.08 17.59
N ARG A 150 -16.25 -2.97 18.16
CA ARG A 150 -16.64 -2.86 19.58
C ARG A 150 -18.12 -3.13 19.82
N THR A 151 -18.93 -3.15 18.76
CA THR A 151 -20.36 -3.48 18.75
C THR A 151 -20.57 -4.92 18.32
#